data_AF-A0A368V407-F1
#
_entry.id   AF-A0A368V407-F1
#
_cell.length_a   1.000
_cell.length_b   1.000
_cell.length_c   1.000
_cell.angle_alpha   90.00
_cell.angle_beta   90.00
_cell.angle_gamma   90.00
#
_symmetry.space_group_name_H-M   'P 1'
#
loop_
_entity.id
_entity.type
_entity.pdbx_description
1 polymer ?
#
loop_
_entity_poly.entity_id
_entity_poly.type
_entity_poly.pdbx_seq_one_letter_code
_entity_poly.pdbx_strand_id
1 'polypeptide(L)'
;MASAEFQQYVEQLEEVFERAVVTGTDDELFASGYLRGHFDLVVAQLELQELAQTTAILPAVRASVEHAKHELAPADMVHIQAMLAQLEAVAEPTAAAAQ
;
A
#
# COMPACT_ATOMS: atom_id res chain seq x y z
N MET A 1 -7.89 -4.90 19.23
CA MET A 1 -7.01 -5.82 18.48
C MET A 1 -7.55 -5.93 17.07
N ALA A 2 -6.69 -5.83 16.05
CA ALA A 2 -7.10 -6.00 14.66
C ALA A 2 -7.66 -7.41 14.41
N SER A 3 -8.56 -7.53 13.44
CA SER A 3 -9.13 -8.82 13.05
C SER A 3 -8.12 -9.64 12.24
N ALA A 4 -8.31 -10.96 12.21
CA ALA A 4 -7.51 -11.84 11.35
C ALA A 4 -7.62 -11.44 9.87
N GLU A 5 -8.82 -11.04 9.41
CA GLU A 5 -9.02 -10.55 8.04
C GLU A 5 -8.20 -9.29 7.74
N PHE A 6 -8.09 -8.38 8.71
CA PHE A 6 -7.24 -7.20 8.56
C PHE A 6 -5.77 -7.58 8.41
N GLN A 7 -5.27 -8.48 9.27
CA GLN A 7 -3.87 -8.92 9.23
C GLN A 7 -3.55 -9.66 7.93
N GLN A 8 -4.44 -10.56 7.49
CA GLN A 8 -4.28 -11.28 6.21
C GLN A 8 -4.29 -10.32 5.02
N TYR A 9 -5.06 -9.25 5.09
CA TYR A 9 -5.09 -8.24 4.04
C TYR A 9 -3.81 -7.39 4.04
N VAL A 10 -3.29 -7.04 5.21
CA VAL A 10 -1.98 -6.38 5.36
C VAL A 10 -0.89 -7.24 4.75
N GLU A 11 -0.82 -8.53 5.09
CA GLU A 11 0.15 -9.48 4.54
C GLU A 11 0.06 -9.58 3.00
N GLN A 12 -1.15 -9.65 2.43
CA GLN A 12 -1.35 -9.66 0.97
C GLN A 12 -0.79 -8.40 0.28
N LEU A 13 -0.95 -7.23 0.90
CA LEU A 13 -0.40 -5.99 0.40
C LEU A 13 1.13 -5.95 0.55
N GLU A 14 1.69 -6.53 1.62
CA GLU A 14 3.13 -6.64 1.82
C GLU A 14 3.83 -7.44 0.72
N GLU A 15 3.20 -8.50 0.22
CA GLU A 15 3.74 -9.29 -0.90
C GLU A 15 3.96 -8.46 -2.18
N VAL A 16 3.18 -7.39 -2.39
CA VAL A 16 3.38 -6.47 -3.52
C VAL A 16 4.73 -5.75 -3.38
N PHE A 17 5.04 -5.27 -2.18
CA PHE A 17 6.32 -4.63 -1.90
C PHE A 17 7.48 -5.61 -2.02
N GLU A 18 7.34 -6.84 -1.54
CA GLU A 18 8.38 -7.87 -1.67
C GLU A 18 8.71 -8.19 -3.13
N ARG A 19 7.69 -8.29 -4.00
CA ARG A 19 7.92 -8.51 -5.43
C ARG A 19 8.68 -7.35 -6.07
N ALA A 20 8.35 -6.10 -5.73
CA ALA A 20 9.06 -4.93 -6.21
C ALA A 20 10.54 -4.93 -5.77
N VAL A 21 10.85 -5.45 -4.57
CA VAL A 21 12.24 -5.60 -4.09
C VAL A 21 13.06 -6.58 -4.93
N VAL A 22 12.42 -7.67 -5.41
CA VAL A 22 13.13 -8.73 -6.14
C VAL A 22 13.28 -8.42 -7.63
N THR A 23 12.28 -7.80 -8.25
CA THR A 23 12.23 -7.64 -9.72
C THR A 23 12.23 -6.20 -10.20
N GLY A 24 12.10 -5.22 -9.29
CA GLY A 24 11.94 -3.82 -9.65
C GLY A 24 13.24 -3.15 -10.11
N THR A 25 13.08 -2.09 -10.91
CA THR A 25 14.16 -1.14 -11.23
C THR A 25 14.51 -0.28 -10.01
N ASP A 26 15.62 0.48 -10.07
CA ASP A 26 16.00 1.39 -8.97
C ASP A 26 14.89 2.39 -8.59
N ASP A 27 14.14 2.90 -9.57
CA ASP A 27 13.01 3.80 -9.32
C ASP A 27 11.81 3.08 -8.69
N GLU A 28 11.55 1.84 -9.08
CA GLU A 28 10.51 1.00 -8.48
C GLU A 28 10.89 0.56 -7.06
N LEU A 29 12.18 0.30 -6.81
CA LEU A 29 12.72 0.02 -5.48
C LEU A 29 12.53 1.24 -4.57
N PHE A 30 12.84 2.44 -5.05
CA PHE A 30 12.55 3.67 -4.32
C PHE A 30 11.06 3.84 -4.03
N ALA A 31 10.20 3.71 -5.04
CA ALA A 31 8.76 3.84 -4.89
C ALA A 31 8.19 2.81 -3.91
N SER A 32 8.68 1.57 -3.96
CA SER A 32 8.26 0.49 -3.07
C SER A 32 8.66 0.77 -1.62
N GLY A 33 9.90 1.22 -1.36
CA GLY A 33 10.37 1.57 -0.02
C GLY A 33 9.63 2.78 0.57
N TYR A 34 9.42 3.81 -0.25
CA TYR A 34 8.66 5.00 0.16
C TYR A 34 7.22 4.64 0.53
N LEU A 35 6.53 3.91 -0.35
CA LEU A 35 5.13 3.54 -0.14
C LEU A 35 4.96 2.56 1.02
N ARG A 36 5.89 1.61 1.20
CA ARG A 36 5.90 0.70 2.36
C ARG A 36 6.00 1.46 3.67
N GLY A 37 6.87 2.48 3.74
CA GLY A 37 6.97 3.32 4.93
C GLY A 37 5.65 4.01 5.31
N HIS A 38 4.93 4.55 4.31
CA HIS A 38 3.60 5.13 4.51
C HIS A 38 2.56 4.08 4.89
N PHE A 39 2.61 2.91 4.28
CA PHE A 39 1.74 1.77 4.57
C PHE A 39 1.89 1.31 6.02
N ASP A 40 3.11 1.03 6.49
CA ASP A 40 3.39 0.59 7.86
C ASP A 40 2.89 1.62 8.89
N LEU A 41 3.13 2.90 8.61
CA LEU A 41 2.68 4.00 9.47
C LEU A 41 1.14 4.08 9.52
N VAL A 42 0.46 3.89 8.39
CA VAL A 42 -1.01 3.90 8.30
C VAL A 42 -1.61 2.70 9.02
N VAL A 43 -1.08 1.49 8.80
CA VAL A 43 -1.54 0.27 9.47
C VAL A 43 -1.43 0.44 10.99
N ALA A 44 -0.28 0.89 11.49
CA ALA A 44 -0.07 1.13 12.92
C ALA A 44 -1.04 2.18 13.48
N GLN A 45 -1.34 3.25 12.74
CA GLN A 45 -2.32 4.27 13.15
C GLN A 45 -3.74 3.71 13.21
N LEU A 46 -4.16 2.93 12.21
CA LEU A 46 -5.48 2.31 12.18
C LEU A 46 -5.66 1.32 13.34
N GLU A 47 -4.62 0.55 13.68
CA GLU A 47 -4.64 -0.33 14.85
C GLU A 47 -4.74 0.45 16.16
N LEU A 48 -3.96 1.52 16.31
CA LEU A 48 -3.96 2.36 17.50
C LEU A 48 -5.30 3.08 17.71
N GLN A 49 -5.96 3.48 16.63
CA GLN A 49 -7.26 4.17 16.65
C GLN A 49 -8.45 3.21 16.70
N GLU A 50 -8.22 1.90 16.77
CA GLU A 50 -9.27 0.87 16.70
C GLU A 50 -10.11 0.94 15.40
N LEU A 51 -9.50 1.46 14.32
CA LEU A 51 -10.05 1.61 12.96
C LEU A 51 -9.44 0.60 11.98
N ALA A 52 -8.91 -0.52 12.48
CA ALA A 52 -8.27 -1.59 11.70
C ALA A 52 -9.27 -2.34 10.80
N GLN A 53 -9.72 -1.67 9.75
CA GLN A 53 -10.62 -2.16 8.70
C GLN A 53 -9.87 -2.24 7.37
N THR A 54 -10.06 -3.31 6.62
CA THR A 54 -9.42 -3.52 5.31
C THR A 54 -9.72 -2.38 4.34
N THR A 55 -10.97 -1.90 4.36
CA THR A 55 -11.45 -0.76 3.55
C THR A 55 -10.84 0.58 3.94
N ALA A 56 -10.25 0.70 5.13
CA ALA A 56 -9.62 1.94 5.60
C ALA A 56 -8.16 2.07 5.18
N ILE A 57 -7.47 0.97 4.87
CA ILE A 57 -6.02 0.96 4.60
C ILE A 57 -5.68 1.78 3.35
N LEU A 58 -6.17 1.36 2.16
CA LEU A 58 -5.79 2.00 0.90
C LEU A 58 -6.15 3.50 0.83
N PRO A 59 -7.35 3.94 1.27
CA PRO A 59 -7.66 5.37 1.34
C PRO A 59 -6.70 6.15 2.26
N ALA A 60 -6.33 5.58 3.40
CA ALA A 60 -5.43 6.21 4.35
C ALA A 60 -3.98 6.26 3.84
N VAL A 61 -3.51 5.21 3.16
CA VAL A 61 -2.20 5.20 2.47
C VAL A 61 -2.14 6.27 1.40
N ARG A 62 -3.16 6.35 0.53
CA ARG A 62 -3.24 7.37 -0.52
C ARG A 62 -3.25 8.78 0.08
N ALA A 63 -4.02 9.00 1.15
CA ALA A 63 -4.03 10.29 1.83
C ALA A 63 -2.68 10.63 2.48
N SER A 64 -1.96 9.64 3.01
CA SER A 64 -0.62 9.83 3.58
C SER A 64 0.40 10.24 2.51
N VAL A 65 0.40 9.56 1.38
CA VAL A 65 1.26 9.89 0.22
C VAL A 65 0.91 11.26 -0.35
N GLU A 66 -0.38 11.56 -0.53
CA GLU A 66 -0.83 12.85 -1.07
C GLU A 66 -0.43 14.04 -0.19
N HIS A 67 -0.41 13.86 1.13
CA HIS A 67 0.10 14.88 2.06
C HIS A 67 1.62 15.08 1.92
N ALA A 68 2.37 14.00 1.72
CA ALA A 68 3.83 14.02 1.60
C ALA A 68 4.34 14.28 0.17
N LYS A 69 3.44 14.45 -0.81
CA LYS A 69 3.79 14.61 -2.23
C LYS A 69 4.74 15.78 -2.52
N HIS A 70 4.77 16.79 -1.65
CA HIS A 70 5.64 17.95 -1.82
C HIS A 70 7.13 17.62 -1.64
N GLU A 71 7.45 16.44 -1.08
CA GLU A 71 8.81 15.95 -0.86
C GLU A 71 9.34 15.17 -2.07
N LEU A 72 8.50 14.86 -3.05
CA LEU A 72 8.80 13.98 -4.18
C LEU A 72 9.06 14.76 -5.46
N ALA A 73 9.95 14.24 -6.31
CA ALA A 73 10.07 14.74 -7.67
C ALA A 73 8.85 14.29 -8.51
N PRO A 74 8.49 15.03 -9.56
CA PRO A 74 7.39 14.64 -10.45
C PRO A 74 7.57 13.26 -11.10
N ALA A 75 8.82 12.84 -11.34
CA ALA A 75 9.14 11.53 -11.89
C ALA A 75 8.87 10.41 -10.87
N ASP A 76 9.34 10.56 -9.63
CA ASP A 76 9.12 9.59 -8.54
C ASP A 76 7.63 9.34 -8.29
N MET A 77 6.83 10.41 -8.39
CA MET A 77 5.39 10.30 -8.21
C MET A 77 4.72 9.38 -9.24
N VAL A 78 5.25 9.27 -10.46
CA VAL A 78 4.73 8.32 -11.46
C VAL A 78 4.92 6.88 -10.99
N HIS A 79 6.10 6.56 -10.45
CA HIS A 79 6.40 5.22 -9.94
C HIS A 79 5.59 4.89 -8.68
N ILE A 80 5.42 5.86 -7.78
CA ILE A 80 4.59 5.70 -6.58
C ILE A 80 3.13 5.47 -6.94
N GLN A 81 2.59 6.22 -7.90
CA GLN A 81 1.22 6.03 -8.38
C GLN A 81 1.02 4.67 -9.07
N ALA A 82 2.01 4.22 -9.85
CA ALA A 82 1.99 2.89 -10.46
C ALA A 82 1.97 1.79 -9.39
N MET A 83 2.77 1.94 -8.33
CA MET A 83 2.81 0.99 -7.21
C MET A 83 1.51 0.98 -6.40
N LEU A 84 0.92 2.16 -6.15
CA LEU A 84 -0.41 2.28 -5.53
C LEU A 84 -1.48 1.54 -6.33
N ALA A 85 -1.46 1.65 -7.66
CA ALA A 85 -2.39 0.91 -8.51
C ALA A 85 -2.19 -0.62 -8.43
N GLN A 86 -0.95 -1.10 -8.21
CA GLN A 86 -0.70 -2.52 -7.97
C GLN A 86 -1.28 -3.00 -6.64
N LEU A 87 -1.17 -2.19 -5.58
CA LEU A 87 -1.80 -2.49 -4.29
C LEU A 87 -3.33 -2.56 -4.41
N GLU A 88 -3.93 -1.60 -5.13
CA GLU A 88 -5.37 -1.58 -5.42
C GLU A 88 -5.81 -2.82 -6.21
N ALA A 89 -5.01 -3.29 -7.17
CA ALA A 89 -5.30 -4.51 -7.93
C ALA A 89 -5.27 -5.79 -7.06
N VAL A 90 -4.43 -5.82 -6.01
CA VAL A 90 -4.38 -6.91 -5.02
C VAL A 90 -5.51 -6.81 -4.00
N ALA A 91 -6.22 -5.68 -3.94
CA ALA A 91 -7.42 -5.53 -3.12
C ALA A 91 -8.70 -6.10 -3.77
N GLU A 92 -8.69 -6.32 -5.08
CA GLU A 92 -9.82 -6.89 -5.84
C GLU A 92 -9.80 -8.41 -6.16
N PRO A 93 -9.10 -9.36 -5.50
CA PRO A 93 -9.08 -10.75 -5.95
C PRO A 93 -10.29 -11.59 -5.46
N THR A 94 -11.31 -11.00 -4.83
CA THR A 94 -12.56 -11.70 -4.45
C THR A 94 -13.79 -11.19 -5.22
N ALA A 95 -13.62 -10.78 -6.49
CA ALA A 95 -14.75 -10.59 -7.40
C ALA A 95 -14.58 -11.29 -8.77
N ALA A 96 -13.37 -11.72 -9.14
CA ALA A 96 -13.08 -12.26 -10.48
C ALA A 96 -13.01 -13.81 -10.56
N ALA A 97 -13.51 -14.54 -9.55
CA ALA A 97 -13.68 -16.00 -9.61
C ALA A 97 -15.16 -16.44 -9.78
N ALA A 98 -16.03 -15.53 -10.22
CA ALA A 98 -17.39 -15.85 -10.61
C ALA A 98 -17.76 -15.11 -11.90
N GLN A 99 -17.43 -15.73 -13.04
CA GLN A 99 -18.21 -15.76 -14.27
C GLN A 99 -17.55 -16.69 -15.30
#